data_AF-A0AA43LT38-F1
#
_entry.id   AF-A0AA43LT38-F1
#
_cell.length_a   1.000
_cell.length_b   1.000
_cell.length_c   1.000
_cell.angle_alpha   90.00
_cell.angle_beta   90.00
_cell.angle_gamma   90.00
#
_symmetry.space_group_name_H-M   'P 1'
#
loop_
_entity.id
_entity.type
_entity.pdbx_description
1 polymer ?
#
loop_
_entity_poly.entity_id
_entity_poly.type
_entity_poly.pdbx_seq_one_letter_code
_entity_poly.pdbx_strand_id
1 'polypeptide(L)'
;MESDIIECPNCGTLIKKIYSTNFIIYCENCNTVTHFECEYGYGPVTPCLIYYGEKLRWIVTRLDDYSNQYVLTYCETKEVYYLKESYMEALKQYL
;
A
#
# COMPACT_ATOMS: atom_id res chain seq x y z
N MET A 1 5.98 24.42 -8.83
CA MET A 1 5.63 23.15 -8.17
C MET A 1 6.61 22.12 -8.69
N GLU A 2 7.69 21.88 -7.94
CA GLU A 2 8.58 20.76 -8.21
C GLU A 2 7.77 19.49 -7.99
N SER A 3 7.61 18.70 -9.05
CA SER A 3 7.13 17.33 -8.93
C SER A 3 8.26 16.52 -8.34
N ASP A 4 8.17 16.19 -7.04
CA ASP A 4 9.08 15.22 -6.43
C ASP A 4 8.94 13.88 -7.18
N ILE A 5 10.02 13.44 -7.83
CA ILE A 5 10.10 12.15 -8.51
C ILE A 5 10.85 11.18 -7.60
N ILE A 6 10.33 9.96 -7.47
CA ILE A 6 10.95 8.84 -6.77
C ILE A 6 11.46 7.87 -7.83
N GLU A 7 12.75 7.56 -7.79
CA GLU A 7 13.34 6.52 -8.63
C GLU A 7 13.18 5.14 -7.96
N CYS A 8 12.68 4.16 -8.71
CA CYS A 8 12.60 2.78 -8.22
C CYS A 8 14.01 2.22 -7.98
N PRO A 9 14.33 1.73 -6.77
CA PRO A 9 15.69 1.26 -6.44
C PRO A 9 16.09 -0.02 -7.17
N ASN A 10 15.14 -0.74 -7.79
CA ASN A 10 15.40 -2.00 -8.47
C ASN A 10 15.54 -1.85 -10.00
N CYS A 11 14.67 -1.06 -10.65
CA CYS A 11 14.65 -0.96 -12.12
C CYS A 11 14.84 0.46 -12.66
N GLY A 12 15.02 1.47 -11.81
CA GLY A 12 15.23 2.86 -12.23
C GLY A 12 13.99 3.56 -12.78
N THR A 13 12.81 2.93 -12.78
CA THR A 13 11.57 3.58 -13.20
C THR A 13 11.28 4.80 -12.32
N LEU A 14 11.05 5.94 -12.96
CA LEU A 14 10.70 7.19 -12.31
C LEU A 14 9.20 7.23 -12.01
N ILE A 15 8.84 7.47 -10.76
CA ILE A 15 7.47 7.49 -10.26
C ILE A 15 7.22 8.86 -9.63
N LYS A 16 6.08 9.47 -9.93
CA LYS A 16 5.70 10.71 -9.26
C LYS A 16 5.36 10.43 -7.80
N LYS A 17 5.89 11.25 -6.90
CA LYS A 17 5.58 11.17 -5.48
C LYS A 17 4.10 11.44 -5.23
N ILE A 18 3.51 10.60 -4.41
CA ILE A 18 2.16 10.76 -3.90
C ILE A 18 2.28 11.28 -2.46
N TYR A 19 1.49 12.29 -2.12
CA TYR A 19 1.41 12.80 -0.75
C TYR A 19 0.14 12.25 -0.11
N SER A 20 0.31 11.29 0.78
CA SER A 20 -0.75 10.73 1.63
C SER A 20 -0.18 10.51 3.02
N THR A 21 -1.03 10.34 4.03
CA THR A 21 -0.60 10.15 5.42
C THR A 21 -0.29 8.70 5.77
N ASN A 22 -0.85 7.73 5.03
CA ASN A 22 -0.64 6.31 5.28
C ASN A 22 -0.68 5.56 3.94
N PHE A 23 0.49 5.27 3.36
CA PHE A 23 0.56 4.66 2.03
C PHE A 23 1.83 3.85 1.73
N ILE A 24 1.71 2.99 0.72
CA ILE A 24 2.80 2.25 0.08
C ILE A 24 2.76 2.54 -1.41
N ILE A 25 3.93 2.76 -2.01
CA ILE A 25 4.09 2.82 -3.47
C ILE A 25 4.90 1.61 -3.91
N TYR A 26 4.30 0.82 -4.80
CA TYR A 26 4.94 -0.22 -5.57
C TYR A 26 5.32 0.32 -6.95
N CYS A 27 6.48 -0.11 -7.46
CA CYS A 27 6.85 0.12 -8.84
C CYS A 27 5.94 -0.72 -9.75
N GLU A 28 5.26 -0.08 -10.69
CA GLU A 28 4.39 -0.78 -11.65
C GLU A 28 5.15 -1.68 -12.64
N ASN A 29 6.46 -1.49 -12.78
CA ASN A 29 7.30 -2.25 -13.71
C ASN A 29 7.89 -3.53 -13.08
N CYS A 30 8.24 -3.49 -11.79
CA CYS A 30 8.97 -4.59 -11.14
C CYS A 30 8.40 -5.01 -9.79
N ASN A 31 7.25 -4.46 -9.38
CA ASN A 31 6.55 -4.72 -8.11
C ASN A 31 7.43 -4.52 -6.86
N THR A 32 8.53 -3.77 -6.98
CA THR A 32 9.37 -3.44 -5.82
C THR A 32 8.76 -2.28 -5.06
N VAL A 33 8.72 -2.35 -3.74
CA VAL A 33 8.32 -1.23 -2.88
C VAL A 33 9.33 -0.08 -3.06
N THR A 34 8.85 1.06 -3.55
CA THR A 34 9.69 2.24 -3.79
C THR A 34 9.60 3.24 -2.65
N HIS A 35 8.43 3.32 -2.01
CA HIS A 35 8.19 4.20 -0.88
C HIS A 35 7.20 3.57 0.08
N PHE A 36 7.41 3.83 1.37
CA PHE A 36 6.57 3.30 2.44
C PHE A 36 6.48 4.33 3.56
N GLU A 37 5.27 4.78 3.82
CA GLU A 37 4.94 5.67 4.93
C GLU A 37 3.62 5.18 5.52
N CYS A 38 3.66 4.06 6.26
CA CYS A 38 2.58 3.66 7.15
C CYS A 38 3.12 3.72 8.60
N GLU A 39 2.32 4.22 9.55
CA GLU A 39 2.70 4.22 10.98
C GLU A 39 2.94 2.78 11.47
N TYR A 40 4.17 2.49 11.88
CA TYR A 40 4.63 1.17 12.30
C TYR A 40 3.94 0.69 13.60
N GLY A 41 3.55 -0.58 13.62
CA GLY A 41 3.59 -1.40 14.86
C GLY A 41 2.39 -2.31 15.13
N TYR A 42 1.17 -1.82 14.96
CA TYR A 42 -0.04 -2.55 15.42
C TYR A 42 -1.11 -2.75 14.34
N GLY A 43 -0.78 -2.36 13.10
CA GLY A 43 -1.64 -2.35 11.94
C GLY A 43 -2.51 -1.07 11.87
N PRO A 44 -3.07 -0.78 10.69
CA PRO A 44 -3.66 0.51 10.40
C PRO A 44 -4.85 0.84 11.32
N VAL A 45 -4.65 1.79 12.26
CA VAL A 45 -5.78 2.57 12.83
C VAL A 45 -6.39 3.44 11.73
N THR A 46 -5.56 3.90 10.80
CA THR A 46 -5.94 4.64 9.60
C THR A 46 -5.70 3.77 8.37
N PRO A 47 -6.61 3.72 7.37
CA PRO A 47 -6.41 2.92 6.17
C PRO A 47 -5.05 3.16 5.49
N CYS A 48 -4.29 2.11 5.16
CA CYS A 48 -3.07 2.27 4.34
C CYS A 48 -3.41 2.10 2.85
N LEU A 49 -3.09 3.12 2.06
CA LEU A 49 -3.36 3.19 0.62
C LEU A 49 -2.21 2.56 -0.16
N ILE A 50 -2.51 1.71 -1.16
CA ILE A 50 -1.49 1.00 -1.93
C ILE A 50 -1.56 1.40 -3.39
N TYR A 51 -0.49 2.03 -3.84
CA TYR A 51 -0.34 2.54 -5.18
C TYR A 51 0.61 1.65 -6.00
N TYR A 52 0.31 1.50 -7.29
CA TYR A 52 1.24 1.02 -8.30
C TYR A 52 1.54 2.20 -9.23
N GLY A 53 2.75 2.73 -9.16
CA GLY A 53 3.04 4.04 -9.73
C GLY A 53 2.15 5.12 -9.10
N GLU A 54 1.38 5.83 -9.93
CA GLU A 54 0.39 6.84 -9.48
C GLU A 54 -1.01 6.25 -9.21
N LYS A 55 -1.27 4.99 -9.59
CA LYS A 55 -2.61 4.40 -9.54
C LYS A 55 -2.87 3.74 -8.20
N LEU A 56 -3.88 4.22 -7.46
CA LEU A 56 -4.40 3.52 -6.28
C LEU A 56 -5.01 2.19 -6.72
N ARG A 57 -4.44 1.08 -6.26
CA ARG A 57 -4.90 -0.27 -6.58
C ARG A 57 -5.65 -0.88 -5.41
N TRP A 58 -5.12 -0.70 -4.20
CA TRP A 58 -5.66 -1.36 -3.02
C TRP A 58 -5.74 -0.43 -1.81
N ILE A 59 -6.61 -0.78 -0.87
CA ILE A 59 -6.69 -0.14 0.43
C ILE A 59 -6.69 -1.25 1.48
N VAL A 60 -5.84 -1.11 2.48
CA VAL A 60 -5.90 -1.96 3.68
C VAL A 60 -6.65 -1.22 4.76
N THR A 61 -7.70 -1.83 5.29
CA THR A 61 -8.47 -1.33 6.42
C THR A 61 -8.51 -2.37 7.53
N ARG A 62 -8.65 -1.90 8.78
CA ARG A 62 -9.09 -2.78 9.86
C ARG A 62 -10.55 -3.17 9.60
N LEU A 63 -10.89 -4.44 9.84
CA LEU A 63 -12.23 -4.96 9.58
C LEU A 63 -13.27 -4.33 10.51
N ASP A 64 -12.93 -4.20 11.79
CA ASP A 64 -13.76 -3.60 12.81
C ASP A 64 -12.89 -3.07 13.97
N ASP A 65 -13.50 -2.37 14.93
CA ASP A 65 -12.77 -1.74 16.03
C ASP A 65 -12.31 -2.69 17.14
N TYR A 66 -12.76 -3.94 17.10
CA TYR A 66 -12.60 -4.91 18.17
C TYR A 66 -11.72 -6.10 17.78
N SER A 67 -11.51 -6.31 16.47
CA SER A 67 -10.68 -7.36 15.92
C SER A 67 -9.35 -6.80 15.41
N ASN A 68 -8.27 -7.57 15.61
CA ASN A 68 -6.98 -7.31 14.94
C ASN A 68 -6.98 -7.87 13.50
N GLN A 69 -8.14 -7.93 12.87
CA GLN A 69 -8.29 -8.48 11.52
C GLN A 69 -8.25 -7.34 10.50
N TYR A 70 -7.49 -7.57 9.43
CA TYR A 70 -7.33 -6.62 8.33
C TYR A 70 -7.92 -7.19 7.05
N VAL A 71 -8.38 -6.28 6.19
CA VAL A 71 -8.85 -6.62 4.86
C VAL A 71 -8.16 -5.77 3.82
N LEU A 72 -7.85 -6.39 2.68
CA LEU A 72 -7.34 -5.73 1.49
C LEU A 72 -8.49 -5.59 0.50
N THR A 73 -8.84 -4.37 0.13
CA THR A 73 -9.92 -4.08 -0.82
C THR A 73 -9.34 -3.69 -2.18
N TYR A 74 -9.71 -4.39 -3.25
CA TYR A 74 -9.36 -3.98 -4.61
C TYR A 74 -10.22 -2.79 -5.03
N CYS A 75 -9.60 -1.65 -5.34
CA CYS A 75 -10.33 -0.42 -5.57
C CYS A 75 -11.24 -0.47 -6.79
N GLU A 76 -10.84 -1.23 -7.82
CA GLU A 76 -11.52 -1.30 -9.12
C GLU A 76 -12.76 -2.19 -9.08
N THR A 77 -12.68 -3.39 -8.50
CA THR A 77 -13.80 -4.35 -8.44
C THR A 77 -14.55 -4.33 -7.11
N LYS A 78 -14.00 -3.69 -6.07
CA LYS A 78 -14.45 -3.79 -4.67
C LYS A 78 -14.35 -5.19 -4.07
N GLU A 79 -13.58 -6.09 -4.67
CA GLU A 79 -13.28 -7.39 -4.08
C GLU A 79 -12.48 -7.21 -2.78
N VAL A 80 -12.82 -8.03 -1.78
CA VAL A 80 -12.24 -7.96 -0.44
C VAL A 80 -11.53 -9.26 -0.11
N TYR A 81 -10.28 -9.16 0.34
CA TYR A 81 -9.44 -10.28 0.71
C TYR A 81 -9.08 -10.18 2.19
N TYR A 82 -9.33 -11.26 2.94
CA TYR A 82 -9.02 -11.32 4.36
C TYR A 82 -7.53 -11.62 4.58
N LEU A 83 -6.88 -10.79 5.37
CA LEU A 83 -5.47 -10.90 5.70
C LEU A 83 -5.31 -11.79 6.95
N LYS A 84 -4.48 -12.84 6.84
CA LYS A 84 -4.31 -13.88 7.88
C LYS A 84 -3.21 -13.57 8.90
N GLU A 85 -2.23 -12.74 8.54
CA GLU A 85 -1.00 -12.47 9.30
C GLU A 85 -0.87 -10.98 9.64
N SER A 86 0.28 -10.59 10.21
CA SER A 86 0.61 -9.19 10.44
C SER A 86 0.51 -8.37 9.13
N TYR A 87 0.21 -7.07 9.27
CA TYR A 87 -0.01 -6.14 8.15
C TYR A 87 0.97 -6.33 6.99
N MET A 88 2.28 -6.42 7.26
CA MET A 88 3.31 -6.54 6.22
C MET A 88 3.44 -7.94 5.62
N GLU A 89 3.18 -8.99 6.40
CA GLU A 89 3.24 -10.37 5.88
C GLU A 89 2.04 -10.68 5.00
N ALA A 90 0.87 -10.18 5.39
CA ALA A 90 -0.32 -10.32 4.57
C ALA A 90 -0.21 -9.55 3.24
N LEU A 91 0.50 -8.43 3.20
CA LEU A 91 0.77 -7.72 1.95
C LEU A 91 1.63 -8.53 0.98
N LYS A 92 2.60 -9.31 1.47
CA LYS A 92 3.42 -10.19 0.62
C LYS A 92 2.62 -11.34 -0.01
N GLN A 93 1.45 -11.68 0.54
CA GLN A 93 0.62 -12.77 0.01
C GLN A 93 -0.16 -12.36 -1.24
N TYR A 94 -0.40 -11.06 -1.43
CA TYR A 94 -1.28 -10.53 -2.49
C TYR A 94 -0.59 -9.56 -3.45
N LEU A 95 0.60 -9.04 -3.10
CA LEU A 95 1.36 -8.03 -3.85
C LEU A 95 2.80 -8.48 -4.11
#